data_AF-I2B4D6-F1
#
_entry.id   AF-I2B4D6-F1
#
_cell.length_a   1.000
_cell.length_b   1.000
_cell.length_c   1.000
_cell.angle_alpha   90.00
_cell.angle_beta   90.00
_cell.angle_gamma   90.00
#
_symmetry.space_group_name_H-M   'P 1'
#
loop_
_entity.id
_entity.type
_entity.pdbx_description
1 polymer ?
#
loop_
_entity_poly.entity_id
_entity_poly.type
_entity_poly.pdbx_seq_one_letter_code
_entity_poly.pdbx_strand_id
1 'polypeptide(L)' 'MGRKLTDRQKTRLWERVRARNFQASQQLEGFTAPLVIPDPAHPLEEALKAARRRYG' A
#
# COMPACT_ATOMS: atom_id res chain seq x y z
N MET A 1 3.53 29.54 2.02
CA MET A 1 2.56 28.66 1.33
C MET A 1 3.18 27.45 0.61
N GLY A 2 4.42 27.50 0.10
CA GLY A 2 5.01 26.39 -0.68
C GLY A 2 5.17 25.04 0.05
N ARG A 3 5.47 25.05 1.35
CA ARG A 3 5.71 23.81 2.14
C ARG A 3 4.51 22.86 2.16
N LYS A 4 3.30 23.40 2.38
CA LYS A 4 2.04 22.62 2.37
C LYS A 4 1.75 21.96 1.01
N LEU A 5 2.10 22.63 -0.09
CA LEU A 5 1.92 22.08 -1.44
C LEU A 5 2.88 20.92 -1.69
N THR A 6 4.15 21.10 -1.33
CA THR A 6 5.18 20.07 -1.48
C THR A 6 4.89 18.85 -0.62
N ASP A 7 4.40 19.02 0.61
CA ASP A 7 4.03 17.91 1.48
C ASP A 7 2.90 17.09 0.85
N ARG A 8 1.86 17.76 0.33
CA ARG A 8 0.74 17.09 -0.37
C ARG A 8 1.22 16.36 -1.63
N GLN A 9 2.14 16.94 -2.38
CA GLN A 9 2.70 16.31 -3.59
C GLN A 9 3.48 15.03 -3.24
N LYS A 10 4.29 15.06 -2.16
CA LYS A 10 5.02 13.89 -1.67
C LYS A 10 4.07 12.78 -1.20
N THR A 11 3.03 13.13 -0.44
CA THR A 11 2.03 12.14 0.01
C THR A 11 1.35 11.47 -1.17
N ARG A 12 0.90 12.25 -2.17
CA ARG A 12 0.27 11.70 -3.38
C ARG A 12 1.21 10.81 -4.18
N LEU A 13 2.47 11.19 -4.31
CA LEU A 13 3.48 10.37 -4.98
C LEU A 13 3.65 9.04 -4.24
N TRP A 14 3.79 9.08 -2.92
CA TRP A 14 3.92 7.88 -2.09
C TRP A 14 2.71 6.95 -2.23
N GLU A 15 1.48 7.47 -2.10
CA GLU A 15 0.25 6.70 -2.27
C GLU A 15 0.18 5.98 -3.62
N ARG A 16 0.64 6.65 -4.68
CA ARG A 16 0.63 6.12 -6.05
C ARG A 16 1.62 4.96 -6.24
N VAL A 17 2.79 5.00 -5.60
CA VAL A 17 3.88 4.05 -5.87
C VAL A 17 4.04 2.96 -4.81
N ARG A 18 3.53 3.15 -3.59
CA ARG A 18 3.80 2.26 -2.44
C ARG A 18 3.49 0.78 -2.69
N ALA A 19 2.36 0.48 -3.33
CA ALA A 19 1.92 -0.90 -3.57
C ALA A 19 2.82 -1.62 -4.59
N ARG A 20 3.16 -0.92 -5.68
CA ARG A 20 4.05 -1.46 -6.73
C ARG A 20 5.47 -1.64 -6.21
N ASN A 21 5.96 -0.68 -5.42
CA ASN A 21 7.28 -0.77 -4.81
C ASN A 21 7.35 -1.96 -3.85
N PHE A 22 6.34 -2.16 -3.01
CA PHE A 22 6.28 -3.31 -2.11
C PHE A 22 6.29 -4.63 -2.88
N GLN A 23 5.47 -4.78 -3.92
CA GLN A 23 5.48 -5.99 -4.76
C GLN A 23 6.86 -6.24 -5.39
N ALA A 24 7.49 -5.21 -5.95
CA ALA A 24 8.82 -5.32 -6.54
C ALA A 24 9.87 -5.71 -5.48
N SER A 25 9.80 -5.15 -4.28
CA SER A 25 10.66 -5.55 -3.16
C SER A 25 10.50 -7.03 -2.81
N GLN A 26 9.26 -7.53 -2.71
CA GLN A 26 9.00 -8.95 -2.47
C GLN A 26 9.59 -9.84 -3.58
N GLN A 27 9.52 -9.40 -4.85
CA GLN A 27 10.11 -10.14 -5.98
C GLN A 27 11.63 -10.25 -5.89
N LEU A 28 12.32 -9.24 -5.36
CA LEU A 28 13.77 -9.31 -5.13
C LEU A 28 14.14 -10.37 -4.08
N GLU A 29 13.22 -10.67 -3.16
CA GLU A 29 13.34 -11.73 -2.16
C GLU A 29 12.84 -13.09 -2.68
N GLY A 30 12.45 -13.18 -3.95
CA GLY A 30 11.92 -14.41 -4.56
C GLY A 30 10.45 -14.70 -4.27
N PHE A 31 9.73 -13.78 -3.63
CA PHE A 31 8.30 -13.93 -3.36
C PHE A 31 7.46 -13.36 -4.50
N THR A 32 6.48 -14.14 -4.96
CA THR A 32 5.45 -13.67 -5.91
C THR A 32 4.16 -13.40 -5.15
N ALA A 33 3.79 -12.13 -5.03
CA ALA A 33 2.55 -11.69 -4.39
C ALA A 33 1.67 -10.90 -5.38
N PRO A 34 0.32 -10.96 -5.25
CA PRO A 34 -0.58 -10.14 -6.05
C PRO A 34 -0.37 -8.64 -5.73
N LEU A 35 -0.59 -7.79 -6.74
CA LEU A 35 -0.56 -6.34 -6.53
C LEU A 35 -1.79 -5.93 -5.71
N VAL A 36 -1.56 -5.42 -4.50
CA VAL A 36 -2.63 -4.96 -3.61
C VAL A 36 -2.77 -3.45 -3.71
N ILE A 37 -3.76 -3.00 -4.48
CA ILE A 37 -4.11 -1.57 -4.60
C ILE A 37 -5.17 -1.25 -3.53
N PRO A 38 -4.98 -0.19 -2.72
CA PRO A 38 -6.02 0.28 -1.81
C PRO A 38 -7.28 0.66 -2.58
N ASP A 39 -8.36 -0.09 -2.35
CA ASP A 39 -9.69 0.25 -2.83
C ASP A 39 -10.42 1.06 -1.75
N PRO A 40 -10.87 2.29 -2.03
CA PRO A 40 -11.68 3.07 -1.10
C PRO A 40 -12.96 2.34 -0.65
N ALA A 41 -13.54 1.48 -1.49
CA ALA A 41 -14.72 0.69 -1.16
C ALA A 41 -14.39 -0.52 -0.26
N HIS A 42 -13.14 -0.99 -0.28
CA HIS A 42 -12.69 -2.16 0.49
C HIS A 42 -11.38 -1.84 1.25
N PRO A 43 -11.49 -1.26 2.45
CA PRO A 43 -10.32 -0.85 3.23
C PRO A 43 -9.41 -2.04 3.58
N LEU A 44 -8.10 -1.85 3.39
CA LEU A 44 -7.08 -2.85 3.75
C LEU A 44 -7.14 -3.25 5.23
N GLU A 45 -7.53 -2.35 6.12
CA GLU A 45 -7.64 -2.64 7.55
C GLU A 45 -8.68 -3.72 7.86
N GLU A 46 -9.81 -3.73 7.16
CA GLU A 46 -10.83 -4.77 7.33
C GLU A 46 -10.33 -6.11 6.77
N ALA A 47 -9.64 -6.10 5.63
CA ALA A 47 -8.97 -7.29 5.10
C ALA A 47 -7.92 -7.85 6.08
N LEU A 48 -7.12 -6.98 6.72
CA LEU A 48 -6.14 -7.37 7.74
C LEU A 48 -6.81 -7.93 9.00
N LYS A 49 -7.92 -7.33 9.46
CA LYS A 49 -8.70 -7.86 10.60
C LYS A 49 -9.25 -9.25 10.28
N ALA A 50 -9.81 -9.44 9.08
CA ALA A 50 -10.32 -10.73 8.64
C ALA A 50 -9.21 -11.79 8.57
N ALA A 51 -8.03 -11.44 8.02
CA ALA A 51 -6.88 -12.33 7.97
C ALA A 51 -6.40 -12.73 9.37
N ARG A 52 -6.31 -11.76 10.31
CA ARG A 52 -5.94 -12.04 11.71
C ARG A 52 -6.92 -12.98 12.40
N ARG A 53 -8.23 -12.86 12.15
CA ARG A 53 -9.22 -13.80 12.70
C ARG A 53 -9.09 -15.21 12.12
N ARG A 54 -8.63 -15.33 10.87
CA ARG A 54 -8.53 -16.61 10.17
C ARG A 54 -7.25 -17.38 10.50
N TYR A 55 -6.16 -16.66 10.80
CA TYR A 55 -4.82 -17.23 10.90
C TYR A 55 -4.07 -16.89 12.20
N GLY A 56 -4.63 -16.05 13.07
CA GLY A 56 -4.09 -15.71 14.40
C GLY A 56 -4.76 -16.52 15.50
#